data_AF-A0A7S0PP76-F1
#
_entry.id   AF-A0A7S0PP76-F1
#
_cell.length_a   1.000
_cell.length_b   1.000
_cell.length_c   1.000
_cell.angle_alpha   90.00
_cell.angle_beta   90.00
_cell.angle_gamma   90.00
#
_symmetry.space_group_name_H-M   'P 1'
#
loop_
_entity.id
_entity.type
_entity.pdbx_description
1 polymer ?
#
loop_
_entity_poly.entity_id
_entity_poly.type
_entity_poly.pdbx_seq_one_letter_code
_entity_poly.pdbx_strand_id
1 'polypeptide(L)'
;ASPNELLRLAVSACIARSSSGACTCTYDTPCGYVTDGRTISDFDTSYVTDMRELFKDKGAFNQNLSRWNTSAVTSMERMFYNARAFNGAIGSWDVSSVTDM
;
A
#
# COMPACT_ATOMS: atom_id res chain seq x y z
N ALA A 1 -13.45 -8.85 6.99
CA ALA A 1 -12.65 -8.54 5.79
C ALA A 1 -11.31 -9.26 5.90
N SER A 2 -10.81 -9.82 4.79
CA SER A 2 -9.48 -10.44 4.75
C SER A 2 -8.36 -9.38 4.87
N PRO A 3 -7.12 -9.74 5.24
CA PRO A 3 -5.99 -8.79 5.24
C PRO A 3 -5.81 -8.06 3.89
N ASN A 4 -5.93 -8.78 2.76
CA ASN A 4 -5.85 -8.22 1.42
C ASN A 4 -6.94 -7.16 1.16
N GLU A 5 -8.17 -7.44 1.59
CA GLU A 5 -9.31 -6.52 1.44
C GLU A 5 -9.15 -5.28 2.32
N LEU A 6 -8.68 -5.46 3.56
CA LEU A 6 -8.41 -4.36 4.48
C LEU A 6 -7.34 -3.41 3.92
N LEU A 7 -6.25 -3.95 3.36
CA LEU A 7 -5.21 -3.13 2.72
C LEU A 7 -5.78 -2.36 1.52
N ARG A 8 -6.54 -3.01 0.64
CA ARG A 8 -7.14 -2.35 -0.53
C ARG A 8 -8.08 -1.21 -0.13
N LEU A 9 -8.88 -1.39 0.91
CA LEU A 9 -9.76 -0.34 1.44
C LEU A 9 -8.95 0.82 2.02
N ALA A 10 -7.93 0.53 2.83
CA ALA A 10 -7.09 1.58 3.43
C ALA A 10 -6.32 2.39 2.38
N VAL A 11 -5.72 1.74 1.38
CA VAL A 11 -5.05 2.41 0.27
C VAL A 11 -6.03 3.25 -0.56
N SER A 12 -7.21 2.70 -0.86
CA SER A 12 -8.24 3.45 -1.61
C SER A 12 -8.70 4.70 -0.86
N ALA A 13 -8.94 4.59 0.44
CA ALA A 13 -9.31 5.71 1.29
C ALA A 13 -8.19 6.76 1.38
N CYS A 14 -6.94 6.32 1.50
CA CYS A 14 -5.77 7.20 1.50
C CYS A 14 -5.65 8.00 0.21
N ILE A 15 -5.72 7.32 -0.94
CA ILE A 15 -5.55 7.94 -2.25
C ILE A 15 -6.73 8.86 -2.60
N ALA A 16 -7.93 8.55 -2.13
CA ALA A 16 -9.09 9.42 -2.29
C ALA A 16 -8.91 10.77 -1.58
N ARG A 17 -8.15 10.82 -0.46
CA ARG A 17 -7.83 12.05 0.27
C ARG A 17 -6.63 12.78 -0.34
N SER A 18 -5.65 12.03 -0.81
CA SER A 18 -4.43 12.58 -1.41
C SER A 18 -4.00 11.69 -2.56
N SER A 19 -4.09 12.19 -3.79
CA SER A 19 -3.72 11.44 -4.99
C SER A 19 -2.25 11.00 -5.00
N SER A 20 -1.39 11.68 -4.23
CA SER A 20 0.01 11.30 -4.03
C SER A 20 0.20 10.17 -3.02
N GLY A 21 -0.82 9.80 -2.25
CA GLY A 21 -0.76 8.86 -1.14
C GLY A 21 -0.30 9.49 0.18
N ALA A 22 -0.04 10.80 0.23
CA ALA A 22 0.35 11.53 1.44
C ALA A 22 -0.85 11.77 2.38
N CYS A 23 -1.58 10.72 2.73
CA CYS A 23 -2.65 10.78 3.71
C CYS A 23 -2.09 10.63 5.12
N THR A 24 -2.71 11.32 6.08
CA THR A 24 -2.54 11.08 7.51
C THR A 24 -3.84 10.51 8.06
N CYS A 25 -3.71 9.43 8.82
CA CYS A 25 -4.82 8.78 9.47
C CYS A 25 -5.18 9.57 10.73
N THR A 26 -6.37 10.16 10.69
CA THR A 26 -7.03 10.82 11.81
C THR A 26 -8.21 9.94 12.27
N TYR A 27 -8.72 10.19 13.48
CA TYR A 27 -9.79 9.38 14.12
C TYR A 27 -11.05 9.13 13.28
N ASP A 28 -11.29 9.93 12.24
CA ASP A 28 -12.42 9.91 11.31
C ASP A 28 -12.13 9.19 9.98
N THR A 29 -10.91 8.71 9.77
CA THR A 29 -10.47 8.19 8.48
C THR A 29 -10.32 6.66 8.51
N PRO A 30 -10.89 5.92 7.53
CA PRO A 30 -10.79 4.47 7.47
C PRO A 30 -9.39 4.03 7.03
N CYS A 31 -8.42 4.13 7.93
CA CYS A 31 -7.08 3.56 7.82
C CYS A 31 -6.91 2.26 8.62
N GLY A 32 -8.00 1.64 9.08
CA GLY A 32 -7.99 0.59 10.10
C GLY A 32 -8.15 1.14 11.53
N TYR A 33 -8.15 0.25 12.52
CA TYR A 33 -8.37 0.53 13.95
C TYR A 33 -7.09 1.05 14.65
N VAL A 34 -6.53 2.21 14.28
CA VAL A 34 -5.39 2.77 15.05
C VAL A 34 -5.32 4.30 15.03
N THR A 35 -4.87 4.85 16.16
CA THR A 35 -4.77 6.26 16.57
C THR A 35 -3.81 7.14 15.76
N ASP A 36 -4.06 8.45 15.85
CA ASP A 36 -3.52 9.64 15.18
C ASP A 36 -2.09 9.58 14.59
N GLY A 37 -1.96 10.05 13.35
CA GLY A 37 -0.68 10.47 12.75
C GLY A 37 0.03 9.44 11.86
N ARG A 38 -0.55 8.26 11.65
CA ARG A 38 0.00 7.24 10.74
C ARG A 38 -0.14 7.65 9.27
N THR A 39 0.84 7.26 8.46
CA THR A 39 0.84 7.43 7.00
C THR A 39 0.65 6.10 6.29
N ILE A 40 0.53 6.11 4.96
CA ILE A 40 0.49 4.87 4.17
C ILE A 40 1.69 3.95 4.42
N SER A 41 2.84 4.51 4.81
CA SER A 41 4.06 3.77 5.16
C SER A 41 3.88 2.88 6.39
N ASP A 42 2.92 3.20 7.26
CA ASP A 42 2.72 2.53 8.55
C ASP A 42 1.57 1.50 8.53
N PHE A 43 1.03 1.21 7.34
CA PHE A 43 0.00 0.20 7.14
C PHE A 43 0.56 -1.20 7.39
N ASP A 44 -0.17 -1.99 8.20
CA ASP A 44 0.21 -3.37 8.46
C ASP A 44 -0.06 -4.22 7.21
N THR A 45 1.03 -4.75 6.65
CA THR A 45 1.06 -5.58 5.45
C THR A 45 1.54 -7.00 5.74
N SER A 46 1.83 -7.32 7.01
CA SER A 46 2.50 -8.57 7.41
C SER A 46 1.70 -9.85 7.12
N TYR A 47 0.38 -9.73 6.93
CA TYR A 47 -0.52 -10.83 6.60
C TYR A 47 -1.09 -10.74 5.17
N VAL A 48 -0.59 -9.81 4.35
CA VAL A 48 -1.07 -9.59 2.99
C VAL A 48 -0.34 -10.55 2.05
N THR A 49 -1.11 -11.29 1.25
CA THR A 49 -0.59 -12.25 0.28
C THR A 49 -0.76 -11.77 -1.16
N ASP A 50 -1.69 -10.85 -1.42
CA ASP A 50 -2.04 -10.36 -2.75
C ASP A 50 -2.01 -8.83 -2.78
N MET A 51 -1.01 -8.28 -3.48
CA MET A 51 -0.84 -6.84 -3.72
C MET A 51 -1.13 -6.43 -5.17
N ARG A 52 -1.82 -7.28 -5.94
CA ARG A 52 -2.08 -7.04 -7.37
C ARG A 52 -2.83 -5.73 -7.58
N GLU A 53 -2.37 -4.96 -8.56
CA GLU A 53 -3.02 -3.72 -8.99
C GLU A 53 -3.23 -2.65 -7.90
N LEU A 54 -2.58 -2.75 -6.74
CA LEU A 54 -2.87 -1.89 -5.58
C LEU A 54 -2.70 -0.39 -5.87
N PHE A 55 -1.74 -0.04 -6.71
CA PHE A 55 -1.47 1.32 -7.19
C PHE A 55 -1.65 1.47 -8.71
N LYS A 56 -2.40 0.55 -9.32
CA LYS A 56 -2.69 0.61 -10.76
C LYS A 56 -3.43 1.91 -11.11
N ASP A 57 -2.95 2.56 -12.16
CA ASP A 57 -3.45 3.84 -12.67
C ASP A 57 -3.40 5.00 -11.65
N LYS A 58 -2.64 4.85 -10.55
CA LYS A 58 -2.43 5.93 -9.56
C LYS A 58 -1.27 6.82 -9.99
N GLY A 59 -1.48 7.56 -11.08
CA GLY A 59 -0.42 8.31 -11.77
C GLY A 59 0.37 9.32 -10.91
N ALA A 60 -0.24 9.85 -9.84
CA ALA A 60 0.40 10.80 -8.93
C ALA A 60 1.01 10.16 -7.66
N PHE A 61 0.79 8.86 -7.43
CA PHE A 61 1.23 8.16 -6.22
C PHE A 61 2.75 8.16 -6.09
N ASN A 62 3.28 8.61 -4.95
CA ASN A 62 4.72 8.69 -4.71
C ASN A 62 5.06 8.73 -3.21
N GLN A 63 4.82 7.62 -2.50
CA GLN A 63 5.15 7.50 -1.08
C GLN A 63 6.23 6.47 -0.82
N ASN A 64 6.97 6.64 0.27
CA ASN A 64 7.93 5.65 0.75
C ASN A 64 7.17 4.43 1.32
N LEU A 65 7.44 3.24 0.79
CA LEU A 65 6.83 1.98 1.21
C LEU A 65 7.84 1.01 1.84
N SER A 66 9.04 1.49 2.20
CA SER A 66 10.12 0.67 2.76
C SER A 66 9.82 0.12 4.16
N ARG A 67 8.68 0.46 4.74
CA ARG A 67 8.22 -0.10 6.02
C ARG A 67 7.23 -1.25 5.85
N TRP A 68 6.77 -1.49 4.63
CA TRP A 68 5.86 -2.59 4.37
C TRP A 68 6.59 -3.93 4.49
N ASN A 69 5.93 -4.89 5.13
CA ASN A 69 6.40 -6.25 5.20
C ASN A 69 5.77 -7.04 4.05
N THR A 70 6.58 -7.42 3.07
CA THR A 70 6.15 -8.18 1.88
C THR A 70 6.47 -9.67 1.94
N SER A 71 6.99 -10.20 3.06
CA SER A 71 7.49 -11.58 3.14
C SER A 71 6.41 -12.64 2.89
N ALA A 72 5.15 -12.30 3.13
CA ALA A 72 3.99 -13.17 2.89
C ALA A 72 3.36 -12.99 1.49
N VAL A 73 3.80 -11.99 0.71
CA VAL A 73 3.21 -11.65 -0.58
C VAL A 73 3.62 -12.69 -1.62
N THR A 74 2.64 -13.24 -2.32
CA THR A 74 2.86 -14.19 -3.43
C THR A 74 2.61 -13.55 -4.79
N SER A 75 1.84 -12.45 -4.87
CA SER A 75 1.54 -11.78 -6.13
C SER A 75 1.58 -10.26 -6.03
N MET A 76 2.31 -9.63 -6.95
CA MET A 76 2.44 -8.19 -7.14
C MET A 76 2.04 -7.73 -8.56
N GLU A 77 1.33 -8.60 -9.31
CA GLU A 77 0.95 -8.38 -10.71
C GLU A 77 0.37 -6.97 -10.93
N ARG A 78 0.99 -6.20 -11.84
CA ARG A 78 0.57 -4.84 -12.24
C ARG A 78 0.40 -3.86 -11.06
N MET A 79 1.03 -4.10 -9.91
CA MET A 79 0.86 -3.28 -8.70
C MET A 79 1.09 -1.78 -8.96
N PHE A 80 2.10 -1.43 -9.77
CA PHE A 80 2.44 -0.06 -10.15
C PHE A 80 2.18 0.27 -11.62
N TYR A 81 1.36 -0.53 -12.32
CA TYR A 81 1.05 -0.26 -13.71
C TYR A 81 0.42 1.14 -13.85
N ASN A 82 0.97 1.97 -14.73
CA ASN A 82 0.60 3.39 -14.90
C ASN A 82 0.76 4.30 -13.65
N ALA A 83 1.47 3.89 -12.60
CA ALA A 83 1.83 4.76 -11.46
C ALA A 83 3.03 5.68 -11.81
N ARG A 84 2.83 6.59 -12.77
CA ARG A 84 3.90 7.33 -13.47
C ARG A 84 4.83 8.16 -12.58
N ALA A 85 4.33 8.71 -11.47
CA ALA A 85 5.11 9.52 -10.55
C ALA A 85 5.85 8.71 -9.46
N PHE A 86 5.64 7.39 -9.41
CA PHE A 86 6.17 6.58 -8.31
C PHE A 86 7.70 6.50 -8.38
N ASN A 87 8.33 7.01 -7.32
CA ASN A 87 9.76 6.91 -7.06
C ASN A 87 10.01 6.73 -5.54
N GLY A 88 9.06 6.07 -4.87
CA GLY A 88 9.13 5.79 -3.45
C GLY A 88 10.12 4.68 -3.14
N ALA A 89 10.72 4.72 -1.94
CA ALA A 89 11.64 3.65 -1.52
C ALA A 89 10.89 2.33 -1.25
N ILE A 90 11.43 1.24 -1.80
CA ILE A 90 10.93 -0.15 -1.65
C ILE A 90 12.06 -1.15 -1.32
N GLY A 91 13.27 -0.66 -1.00
CA GLY A 91 14.48 -1.49 -0.93
C GLY A 91 14.52 -2.51 0.22
N SER A 92 13.55 -2.51 1.11
CA SER A 92 13.42 -3.47 2.22
C SER A 92 12.48 -4.63 1.93
N TRP A 93 11.82 -4.63 0.77
CA TRP A 93 10.85 -5.65 0.42
C TRP A 93 11.52 -7.01 0.25
N ASP A 94 11.04 -7.98 1.01
CA ASP A 94 11.32 -9.39 0.77
C ASP A 94 10.37 -9.87 -0.33
N VAL A 95 10.93 -10.19 -1.49
CA VAL A 95 10.20 -10.68 -2.67
C VAL A 95 10.44 -12.17 -2.94
N SER A 96 11.05 -12.89 -1.99
CA SER A 96 11.40 -14.31 -2.17
C SER A 96 10.19 -15.23 -2.34
N SER A 97 9.04 -14.85 -1.77
CA SER A 97 7.77 -15.58 -1.87
C SER A 97 6.94 -15.20 -3.12
N VAL A 98 7.33 -14.16 -3.87
CA VAL A 98 6.55 -13.65 -5.00
C VAL A 98 6.75 -14.53 -6.23
N THR A 99 5.65 -15.02 -6.78
CA THR A 99 5.64 -15.84 -8.00
C THR A 99 5.19 -15.07 -9.24
N ASP A 100 4.45 -13.97 -9.06
CA ASP A 100 3.89 -13.15 -10.14
C ASP A 100 4.16 -11.65 -9.92
N MET A 101 4.77 -10.98 -10.90
CA MET A 101 5.21 -9.56 -10.86
C MET A 101 4.54 -8.72 -11.96
#